data_AF-X1BG56-F1
#
_entry.id   AF-X1BG56-F1
#
_cell.length_a   1.000
_cell.length_b   1.000
_cell.length_c   1.000
_cell.angle_alpha   90.00
_cell.angle_beta   90.00
_cell.angle_gamma   90.00
#
_symmetry.space_group_name_H-M   'P 1'
#
loop_
_entity.id
_entity.type
_entity.pdbx_description
1 polymer ?
#
loop_
_entity_poly.entity_id
_entity_poly.type
_entity_poly.pdbx_seq_one_letter_code
_entity_poly.pdbx_strand_id
1 'polypeptide(L)'
;MIFIPIDFHRGCFRVRGDVIEIFPSYLEYAFRIELWGDEIEAISEIDPLTGKVIKRRDKLIVYPAKHFVTTKDKLERATLSIEEELRQRLKYFKKEGKLLEAQRLEQRTKYDLEMLKEVGYCSGIENYSRHISGRKSGEPPATLLNYFPSDFLMFVDESHVTI
;
A
#
# COMPACT_ATOMS: atom_id res chain seq x y z
N MET A 1 4.71 16.89 13.54
CA MET A 1 3.36 16.93 14.14
C MET A 1 3.03 15.51 14.57
N ILE A 2 3.18 15.22 15.87
CA ILE A 2 2.96 13.88 16.43
C ILE A 2 1.47 13.58 16.33
N PHE A 3 1.09 12.64 15.47
CA PHE A 3 -0.28 12.13 15.42
C PHE A 3 -0.53 11.36 16.73
N ILE A 4 -1.21 11.99 17.68
CA ILE A 4 -1.94 11.27 18.71
C ILE A 4 -3.35 11.14 18.17
N PRO A 5 -3.74 10.02 17.53
CA PRO A 5 -5.15 9.82 17.28
C PRO A 5 -5.83 9.69 18.66
N ILE A 6 -6.86 10.50 18.88
CA ILE A 6 -7.78 10.38 20.03
C ILE A 6 -8.37 8.96 20.11
N ASP A 7 -8.36 8.24 18.98
CA ASP A 7 -8.91 6.90 18.83
C ASP A 7 -7.85 5.88 18.36
N PHE A 8 -7.61 4.84 19.17
CA PHE A 8 -6.63 3.78 18.87
C PHE A 8 -7.33 2.60 18.20
N HIS A 9 -7.17 2.49 16.89
CA HIS A 9 -7.88 1.55 16.02
C HIS A 9 -6.92 0.82 15.07
N ARG A 10 -7.40 -0.23 14.39
CA ARG A 10 -6.60 -1.03 13.47
C ARG A 10 -6.01 -0.17 12.34
N GLY A 11 -4.72 -0.34 12.08
CA GLY A 11 -3.97 0.38 11.06
C GLY A 11 -3.30 1.68 11.53
N CYS A 12 -3.40 2.04 12.81
CA CYS A 12 -2.73 3.23 13.36
C CYS A 12 -1.67 2.89 14.42
N PHE A 13 -0.87 3.88 14.78
CA PHE A 13 0.01 3.83 15.94
C PHE A 13 -0.18 5.08 16.81
N ARG A 14 0.20 4.99 18.08
CA ARG A 14 0.27 6.14 19.00
C ARG A 14 1.57 6.13 19.78
N VAL A 15 1.99 7.30 20.22
CA VAL A 15 3.22 7.49 20.99
C VAL A 15 2.89 8.19 22.31
N ARG A 16 3.40 7.65 23.42
CA ARG A 16 3.22 8.19 24.77
C ARG A 16 4.54 8.11 25.53
N GLY A 17 5.28 9.21 25.57
CA GLY A 17 6.66 9.22 26.10
C GLY A 17 7.52 8.22 25.31
N ASP A 18 8.18 7.33 26.05
CA ASP A 18 9.06 6.31 25.48
C ASP A 18 8.31 5.03 25.03
N VAL A 19 6.97 5.09 24.97
CA VAL A 19 6.13 3.97 24.58
C VAL A 19 5.49 4.21 23.23
N ILE A 20 5.75 3.33 22.27
CA ILE A 20 5.09 3.28 20.97
C ILE A 20 4.12 2.11 20.96
N GLU A 21 2.84 2.36 20.68
CA GLU A 21 1.85 1.32 20.48
C GLU A 21 1.38 1.28 19.02
N ILE A 22 1.49 0.12 18.38
CA ILE A 22 1.11 -0.11 16.99
C ILE A 22 -0.05 -1.10 16.98
N PHE A 23 -1.15 -0.75 16.29
CA PHE A 23 -2.27 -1.67 16.06
C PHE A 23 -2.29 -2.09 14.59
N PRO A 24 -1.76 -3.27 14.23
CA PRO A 24 -1.73 -3.70 12.83
C PRO A 24 -3.14 -3.88 12.27
N SER A 25 -3.33 -3.59 10.97
CA SER A 25 -4.65 -3.72 10.32
C SER A 25 -5.15 -5.16 10.26
N TYR A 26 -4.22 -6.12 10.34
CA TYR A 26 -4.43 -7.55 10.15
C TYR A 26 -4.46 -8.36 11.45
N LEU A 27 -4.37 -7.73 12.63
CA LEU A 27 -4.40 -8.41 13.94
C LEU A 27 -5.51 -7.86 14.83
N GLU A 28 -5.86 -8.64 15.86
CA GLU A 28 -6.85 -8.26 16.87
C GLU A 28 -6.23 -7.66 18.14
N TYR A 29 -4.93 -7.88 18.32
CA TYR A 29 -4.13 -7.32 19.39
C TYR A 29 -3.16 -6.27 18.84
N ALA A 30 -2.71 -5.37 19.71
CA ALA A 30 -1.70 -4.38 19.39
C ALA A 30 -0.33 -4.78 19.95
N PHE A 31 0.71 -4.13 19.47
CA PHE A 31 2.05 -4.25 20.03
C PHE A 31 2.40 -2.98 20.80
N ARG A 32 2.97 -3.13 21.98
CA ARG A 32 3.64 -2.07 22.75
C ARG A 32 5.15 -2.27 22.64
N ILE A 33 5.84 -1.20 22.26
CA ILE A 33 7.29 -1.11 22.18
C ILE A 33 7.71 -0.07 23.21
N GLU A 34 8.49 -0.50 24.20
CA GLU A 34 9.04 0.37 25.25
C GLU A 34 10.49 0.68 24.89
N LEU A 35 10.83 1.97 24.89
CA LEU A 35 12.14 2.48 24.52
C LEU A 35 12.90 2.97 25.75
N TRP A 36 14.23 2.86 25.68
CA TRP A 36 15.15 3.53 26.57
C TRP A 36 16.13 4.35 25.72
N GLY A 37 15.81 5.63 25.53
CA GLY A 37 16.48 6.47 24.54
C GLY A 37 16.26 5.91 23.13
N ASP A 38 17.34 5.44 22.50
CA ASP A 38 17.32 4.89 21.13
C ASP A 38 17.30 3.35 21.09
N GLU A 39 17.21 2.68 22.25
CA GLU A 39 17.16 1.23 22.35
C GLU A 39 15.75 0.71 22.66
N ILE A 40 15.38 -0.43 22.06
CA ILE A 40 14.14 -1.14 22.38
C ILE A 40 14.38 -1.98 23.64
N GLU A 41 13.72 -1.62 24.75
CA GLU A 41 13.82 -2.34 26.03
C GLU A 41 12.87 -3.55 26.06
N ALA A 42 11.65 -3.39 25.57
CA ALA A 42 10.66 -4.47 25.57
C ALA A 42 9.66 -4.37 24.42
N ILE A 43 9.20 -5.54 23.95
CA ILE A 43 8.09 -5.67 23.02
C ILE A 43 7.02 -6.58 23.65
N SER A 44 5.78 -6.11 23.68
CA SER A 44 4.64 -6.85 24.26
C SER A 44 3.43 -6.82 23.34
N GLU A 45 2.70 -7.92 23.28
CA GLU A 45 1.33 -7.95 22.78
C GLU A 45 0.41 -7.42 23.86
N ILE A 46 -0.50 -6.51 23.48
CA ILE A 46 -1.45 -5.90 24.39
C ILE A 46 -2.87 -6.00 23.83
N ASP A 47 -3.84 -6.07 24.74
CA ASP A 47 -5.22 -5.82 24.41
C ASP A 47 -5.39 -4.31 24.09
N PRO A 48 -5.89 -3.94 22.89
CA PRO A 48 -5.91 -2.55 22.44
C PRO A 48 -6.91 -1.68 23.21
N LEU A 49 -7.92 -2.28 23.85
CA LEU A 49 -8.95 -1.57 24.62
C LEU A 49 -8.53 -1.36 26.07
N THR A 50 -8.05 -2.42 26.72
CA THR A 50 -7.71 -2.41 28.15
C THR A 50 -6.24 -2.06 28.42
N GLY A 51 -5.37 -2.20 27.41
CA GLY A 51 -3.92 -1.98 27.53
C GLY A 51 -3.18 -3.06 28.33
N LYS A 52 -3.86 -4.15 28.71
CA LYS A 52 -3.26 -5.27 29.44
C LYS A 52 -2.29 -6.03 28.55
N VAL A 53 -1.13 -6.39 29.12
CA VAL A 53 -0.14 -7.23 28.46
C VAL A 53 -0.68 -8.66 28.36
N ILE A 54 -0.71 -9.18 27.14
CA ILE A 54 -1.08 -10.57 26.83
C ILE A 54 0.18 -11.43 26.91
N LYS A 55 1.25 -11.04 26.22
CA LYS A 55 2.52 -11.79 26.17
C LYS A 55 3.69 -10.90 25.73
N ARG A 56 4.91 -11.21 26.17
CA ARG A 56 6.16 -10.59 25.67
C ARG A 56 6.69 -11.26 24.39
N ARG A 57 7.37 -10.49 23.56
CA ARG A 57 7.99 -10.93 22.30
C ARG A 57 9.42 -10.41 22.22
N ASP A 58 10.31 -11.20 21.62
CA ASP A 58 11.70 -10.78 21.38
C ASP A 58 11.87 -10.05 20.04
N LYS A 59 10.92 -10.25 19.11
CA LYS A 59 10.93 -9.68 17.77
C LYS A 59 9.52 -9.34 17.30
N LEU A 60 9.42 -8.22 16.59
CA LEU A 60 8.21 -7.78 15.89
C LEU A 60 8.55 -7.53 14.42
N ILE A 61 7.67 -8.01 13.54
CA ILE A 61 7.66 -7.64 12.11
C ILE A 61 6.34 -6.94 11.84
N VAL A 62 6.40 -5.69 11.41
CA VAL A 62 5.22 -4.90 11.03
C VAL A 62 5.12 -4.88 9.51
N TYR A 63 4.04 -5.43 8.98
CA TYR A 63 3.73 -5.38 7.57
C TYR A 63 2.95 -4.10 7.23
N PRO A 64 3.03 -3.61 5.98
CA PRO A 64 2.30 -2.44 5.54
C PRO A 64 0.79 -2.55 5.80
N ALA A 65 0.17 -1.47 6.27
CA ALA A 65 -1.28 -1.43 6.51
C ALA A 65 -2.13 -1.46 5.22
N LYS A 66 -1.51 -1.21 4.06
CA LYS A 66 -2.12 -1.23 2.72
C LYS A 66 -1.24 -2.03 1.76
N HIS A 67 -1.85 -2.66 0.75
CA HIS A 67 -1.12 -3.45 -0.26
C HIS A 67 -0.35 -2.59 -1.27
N PHE A 68 -0.83 -1.38 -1.56
CA PHE A 68 -0.14 -0.41 -2.42
C PHE A 68 0.73 0.53 -1.59
N VAL A 69 1.79 -0.03 -1.00
CA VAL A 69 2.86 0.77 -0.38
C VAL A 69 4.09 0.63 -1.26
N THR A 70 4.58 1.77 -1.76
CA THR A 70 5.72 1.82 -2.67
C THR A 70 6.68 2.92 -2.19
N THR A 71 7.96 2.78 -2.54
CA THR A 71 8.98 3.76 -2.16
C THR A 71 8.88 5.01 -3.02
N LYS A 72 9.39 6.14 -2.52
CA LYS A 72 9.43 7.41 -3.28
C LYS A 72 10.11 7.24 -4.64
N ASP A 73 11.26 6.56 -4.68
CA ASP A 73 12.00 6.30 -5.92
C ASP A 73 11.19 5.48 -6.95
N LYS A 74 10.35 4.55 -6.47
CA LYS A 74 9.46 3.78 -7.36
C LYS A 74 8.34 4.65 -7.90
N LEU A 75 7.76 5.53 -7.09
CA LEU A 75 6.74 6.49 -7.54
C LEU A 75 7.29 7.48 -8.55
N GLU A 76 8.49 8.01 -8.34
CA GLU A 76 9.12 8.94 -9.28
C GLU A 76 9.32 8.30 -10.65
N ARG A 77 9.86 7.07 -10.68
CA ARG A 77 9.99 6.32 -11.94
C ARG A 77 8.65 6.03 -12.60
N ALA A 78 7.65 5.60 -11.82
CA ALA A 78 6.32 5.29 -12.34
C ALA A 78 5.62 6.53 -12.92
N THR A 79 5.77 7.67 -12.26
CA THR A 79 5.20 8.95 -12.70
C THR A 79 5.74 9.34 -14.08
N LEU A 80 7.05 9.22 -14.30
CA LEU A 80 7.68 9.48 -15.61
C LEU A 80 7.15 8.54 -16.70
N SER A 81 6.98 7.25 -16.39
CA SER A 81 6.46 6.28 -17.37
C SER A 81 4.97 6.50 -17.68
N ILE A 82 4.17 6.95 -16.71
CA ILE A 82 2.77 7.33 -16.89
C ILE A 82 2.67 8.58 -17.78
N GLU A 83 3.47 9.61 -17.52
CA GLU A 83 3.50 10.84 -18.31
C GLU A 83 3.84 10.56 -19.79
N GLU A 84 4.81 9.68 -20.03
CA GLU A 84 5.18 9.29 -21.40
C GLU A 84 4.06 8.50 -22.10
N GLU A 85 3.43 7.54 -21.42
CA GLU A 85 2.29 6.80 -22.00
C GLU A 85 1.09 7.72 -22.27
N LEU A 86 0.81 8.66 -21.35
CA LEU A 86 -0.22 9.67 -21.53
C LEU A 86 0.05 10.50 -22.79
N ARG A 87 1.28 10.98 -22.98
CA ARG A 87 1.67 11.77 -24.17
C ARG A 87 1.39 11.01 -25.47
N GLN A 88 1.77 9.74 -25.52
CA GLN A 88 1.53 8.88 -26.68
C GLN A 88 0.03 8.66 -26.92
N ARG A 89 -0.75 8.40 -25.86
CA ARG A 89 -2.18 8.14 -25.96
C ARG A 89 -2.99 9.37 -26.36
N LEU A 90 -2.62 10.55 -25.87
CA LEU A 90 -3.22 11.81 -26.27
C LEU A 90 -2.96 12.11 -27.75
N LYS A 91 -1.75 11.84 -28.26
CA LYS A 91 -1.43 11.98 -29.68
C LYS A 91 -2.31 11.08 -30.55
N TYR A 92 -2.52 9.84 -30.13
CA TYR A 92 -3.44 8.90 -30.80
C TYR A 92 -4.87 9.45 -30.83
N PHE A 93 -5.46 9.81 -29.68
CA PHE A 93 -6.84 10.30 -29.66
C PHE A 93 -7.05 11.58 -30.47
N LYS A 94 -6.09 12.51 -30.42
CA LYS A 94 -6.14 13.74 -31.23
C LYS A 94 -6.08 13.42 -32.74
N LYS A 95 -5.26 12.45 -33.16
CA LYS A 95 -5.19 12.00 -34.56
C LYS A 95 -6.50 11.36 -35.03
N GLU A 96 -7.17 10.63 -34.16
CA GLU A 96 -8.46 9.98 -34.43
C GLU A 96 -9.68 10.92 -34.29
N GLY A 97 -9.47 12.22 -34.06
CA GLY A 97 -10.55 13.20 -33.86
C GLY A 97 -11.29 13.08 -32.52
N LYS A 98 -10.81 12.25 -31.60
CA LYS A 98 -11.40 11.95 -30.28
C LYS A 98 -10.97 12.97 -29.23
N LEU A 99 -11.32 14.24 -29.47
CA LEU A 99 -10.86 15.36 -28.65
C LEU A 99 -11.41 15.34 -27.22
N LEU A 100 -12.66 14.91 -27.05
CA LEU A 100 -13.30 14.81 -25.73
C LEU A 100 -12.65 13.72 -24.86
N GLU A 101 -12.35 12.56 -25.45
CA GLU A 101 -11.66 11.46 -24.78
C GLU A 101 -10.22 11.85 -24.42
N ALA A 102 -9.52 12.55 -25.32
CA ALA A 102 -8.20 13.09 -25.03
C ALA A 102 -8.25 14.05 -23.84
N GLN A 103 -9.19 14.99 -23.81
CA GLN A 103 -9.34 15.95 -22.72
C GLN A 103 -9.67 15.26 -21.39
N ARG A 104 -10.61 14.30 -21.39
CA ARG A 104 -10.98 13.53 -20.19
C ARG A 104 -9.79 12.76 -19.63
N LEU A 105 -9.04 12.07 -20.50
CA LEU A 105 -7.85 11.32 -20.09
C LEU A 105 -6.79 12.27 -19.52
N GLU A 106 -6.48 13.36 -20.22
CA GLU A 106 -5.47 14.33 -19.79
C GLU A 106 -5.79 14.93 -18.42
N GLN A 107 -7.02 15.40 -18.20
CA GLN A 107 -7.45 16.00 -16.94
C GLN A 107 -7.34 15.00 -15.79
N ARG A 108 -7.87 13.77 -15.99
CA ARG A 108 -7.87 12.76 -14.94
C ARG A 108 -6.45 12.33 -14.57
N THR A 109 -5.64 11.99 -15.57
CA THR A 109 -4.29 11.48 -15.33
C THR A 109 -3.37 12.55 -14.74
N LYS A 110 -3.48 13.82 -15.14
CA LYS A 110 -2.68 14.90 -14.53
C LYS A 110 -3.01 15.11 -13.06
N TYR A 111 -4.30 15.10 -12.71
CA TYR A 111 -4.72 15.18 -11.30
C TYR A 111 -4.18 14.00 -10.48
N ASP A 112 -4.30 12.77 -11.01
CA ASP A 112 -3.78 11.58 -10.34
C ASP A 112 -2.24 11.66 -10.17
N LEU A 113 -1.50 12.18 -11.15
CA LEU A 113 -0.05 12.38 -11.07
C LEU A 113 0.35 13.41 -10.03
N GLU A 114 -0.39 14.52 -9.89
CA GLU A 114 -0.16 15.50 -8.81
C GLU A 114 -0.38 14.85 -7.44
N MET A 115 -1.47 14.09 -7.27
CA MET A 115 -1.74 13.35 -6.03
C MET A 115 -0.65 12.31 -5.71
N LEU A 116 -0.12 11.61 -6.72
CA LEU A 116 0.98 10.67 -6.53
C LEU A 116 2.29 11.37 -6.13
N LYS A 117 2.57 12.57 -6.64
CA LYS A 117 3.77 13.35 -6.28
C LYS A 117 3.69 13.92 -4.87
N GLU A 118 2.56 14.51 -4.49
CA GLU A 118 2.39 15.22 -3.22
C GLU A 118 2.03 14.29 -2.06
N VAL A 119 1.10 13.37 -2.29
CA VAL A 119 0.51 12.51 -1.24
C VAL A 119 1.08 11.09 -1.29
N GLY A 120 1.69 10.68 -2.41
CA GLY A 120 2.13 9.30 -2.62
C GLY A 120 0.99 8.32 -2.92
N TYR A 121 -0.23 8.83 -3.14
CA TYR A 121 -1.42 8.03 -3.37
C TYR A 121 -2.47 8.81 -4.17
N CYS A 122 -3.22 8.13 -5.03
CA CYS A 122 -4.38 8.67 -5.73
C CYS A 122 -5.56 7.69 -5.72
N SER A 123 -6.77 8.18 -5.97
CA SER A 123 -7.94 7.33 -6.12
C SER A 123 -7.88 6.56 -7.44
N GLY A 124 -7.92 5.23 -7.37
CA GLY A 124 -7.74 4.37 -8.53
C GLY A 124 -6.28 4.03 -8.83
N ILE A 125 -5.40 4.05 -7.82
CA ILE A 125 -3.95 3.76 -7.95
C ILE A 125 -3.67 2.41 -8.63
N GLU A 126 -4.58 1.44 -8.51
CA GLU A 126 -4.50 0.13 -9.15
C GLU A 126 -4.44 0.20 -10.68
N ASN A 127 -5.03 1.25 -11.29
CA ASN A 127 -4.95 1.50 -12.74
C ASN A 127 -3.51 1.80 -13.20
N TYR A 128 -2.66 2.23 -12.27
CA TYR A 128 -1.24 2.53 -12.50
C TYR A 128 -0.32 1.41 -12.02
N SER A 129 -0.87 0.27 -11.56
CA SER A 129 -0.10 -0.83 -10.95
C SER A 129 1.05 -1.32 -11.82
N ARG A 130 0.88 -1.38 -13.15
CA ARG A 130 1.94 -1.74 -14.11
C ARG A 130 3.15 -0.80 -14.01
N HIS A 131 2.91 0.51 -14.00
CA HIS A 131 3.94 1.53 -13.90
C HIS A 131 4.63 1.49 -12.54
N ILE A 132 3.85 1.38 -11.46
CA ILE A 132 4.36 1.33 -10.08
C ILE A 132 5.25 0.10 -9.84
N SER A 133 4.87 -1.04 -10.41
CA SER A 133 5.64 -2.29 -10.33
C SER A 133 6.80 -2.38 -11.34
N GLY A 134 6.91 -1.44 -12.28
CA GLY A 134 7.95 -1.43 -13.31
C GLY A 134 7.82 -2.53 -14.36
N ARG A 135 6.60 -3.03 -14.57
CA ARG A 135 6.32 -4.12 -15.51
C ARG A 135 6.14 -3.64 -16.94
N LYS A 136 6.45 -4.51 -17.90
CA LYS A 136 6.22 -4.25 -19.32
C LYS A 136 4.73 -4.37 -19.66
N SER A 137 4.34 -3.78 -20.79
CA SER A 137 2.98 -3.96 -21.32
C SER A 137 2.72 -5.44 -21.62
N GLY A 138 1.55 -5.94 -21.21
CA GLY A 138 1.16 -7.34 -21.37
C GLY A 138 1.68 -8.30 -20.30
N GLU A 139 2.56 -7.86 -19.39
CA GLU A 139 2.99 -8.72 -18.27
C GLU A 139 1.84 -8.95 -17.27
N PRO A 140 1.70 -10.18 -16.76
CA PRO A 140 0.57 -10.55 -15.90
C PRO A 140 0.59 -9.77 -14.57
N PRO A 141 -0.59 -9.45 -13.99
CA PRO A 141 -0.74 -8.85 -12.68
C PRO A 141 -0.05 -9.70 -11.59
N ALA A 142 0.40 -9.05 -10.50
CA ALA A 142 0.76 -9.79 -9.31
C ALA A 142 -0.56 -10.15 -8.63
N THR A 143 -0.72 -11.42 -8.29
CA THR A 143 -1.93 -11.99 -7.70
C THR A 143 -1.60 -12.56 -6.33
N LEU A 144 -2.62 -13.00 -5.60
CA LEU A 144 -2.43 -13.71 -4.34
C LEU A 144 -1.50 -14.93 -4.49
N LEU A 145 -1.56 -15.63 -5.62
CA LEU A 145 -0.73 -16.80 -5.89
C LEU A 145 0.77 -16.47 -5.88
N ASN A 146 1.16 -15.24 -6.23
CA ASN A 146 2.56 -14.82 -6.23
C ASN A 146 3.15 -14.64 -4.82
N TYR A 147 2.32 -14.66 -3.77
CA TYR A 147 2.77 -14.60 -2.37
C TYR A 147 3.12 -15.99 -1.81
N PHE A 148 2.70 -17.05 -2.49
CA PHE A 148 3.00 -18.40 -2.07
C PHE A 148 4.37 -18.88 -2.61
N PRO A 149 5.05 -19.78 -1.89
CA PRO A 149 6.20 -20.51 -2.42
C PRO A 149 5.86 -21.26 -3.72
N SER A 150 6.87 -21.60 -4.53
CA SER A 150 6.64 -22.27 -5.82
C SER A 150 6.07 -23.68 -5.71
N ASP A 151 6.15 -24.31 -4.53
CA ASP A 151 5.70 -25.65 -4.21
C ASP A 151 4.39 -25.69 -3.40
N PHE A 152 3.59 -24.60 -3.45
CA PHE A 152 2.32 -24.53 -2.75
C PHE A 152 1.27 -25.52 -3.30
N LEU A 153 0.38 -25.98 -2.42
CA LEU A 153 -0.77 -26.80 -2.77
C LEU A 153 -2.02 -25.91 -2.93
N MET A 154 -2.74 -26.07 -4.03
CA MET A 154 -3.99 -25.38 -4.30
C MET A 154 -5.15 -26.38 -4.32
N PHE A 155 -6.15 -26.14 -3.48
CA PHE A 155 -7.43 -26.84 -3.54
C PHE A 155 -8.41 -25.97 -4.32
N VAL A 156 -9.01 -26.52 -5.37
CA VAL A 156 -10.06 -25.86 -6.14
C VAL A 156 -11.37 -26.57 -5.83
N ASP A 157 -12.13 -25.97 -4.93
CA ASP A 157 -13.49 -26.41 -4.66
C ASP A 157 -14.41 -26.06 -5.84
N GLU A 158 -15.38 -26.91 -6.13
CA GLU A 158 -16.32 -26.75 -7.27
C GLU A 158 -15.63 -26.43 -8.61
N SER A 159 -14.57 -27.17 -8.93
CA SER A 159 -13.77 -26.97 -10.15
C SER A 159 -14.60 -26.96 -11.45
N HIS A 160 -15.70 -27.71 -11.50
CA HIS A 160 -16.60 -27.78 -12.66
C HIS A 160 -17.33 -26.47 -13.00
N VAL A 161 -17.38 -25.51 -12.06
CA VAL A 161 -17.94 -24.17 -12.27
C VAL A 161 -16.84 -23.16 -12.63
N THR A 162 -15.61 -23.41 -12.20
CA THR A 162 -14.54 -22.40 -12.15
C THR A 162 -13.51 -22.54 -13.30
N ILE A 163 -13.29 -23.74 -13.82
CA ILE A 163 -12.29 -24.06 -14.88
C ILE A 163 -13.00 -24.70 -16.08
#